data_AF-A0AAV0WUQ6-F1
#
_entry.id   AF-A0AAV0WUQ6-F1
#
_cell.length_a   1.000
_cell.length_b   1.000
_cell.length_c   1.000
_cell.angle_alpha   90.00
_cell.angle_beta   90.00
_cell.angle_gamma   90.00
#
_symmetry.space_group_name_H-M   'P 1'
#
loop_
_entity.id
_entity.type
_entity.pdbx_description
1 polymer ?
#
loop_
_entity_poly.entity_id
_entity_poly.type
_entity_poly.pdbx_seq_one_letter_code
_entity_poly.pdbx_strand_id
1 'polypeptide(L)'
;MNIVNRVGSGQLYTRKLCALASLDVANAFNSAPWEKIDAARIHKRFPAYLIKMIRSCILSIITESGRRLVTTGVPQGLVIGPILWNIFYDGLMRLELPEGVQIVCFADDPAVVATGHTTWLLEKAMNDSLQLVSTWMEEQGLLLSSSKSLAIMLTTKRGYDKPTFKIGDTVIELSDDVRYLGMQLSSVLGYRKHIEVASDKGTRTAAALSRLMPNVGGPSAAKRKLLTTVVHSQLLYAAPIWCGALQHEVNRNQLSSPKRKISLRVASAYCTVSYAAIMVVAGIIPIHLLAAERSEIEHARRDGRDLAEAKREARDRAMNNWQAEWDRNDTGSWTRRLIPRIDVWKNRRWGQLSYHVTQYLTGHGCFNKYLLRFKKRENAVCMYCDHPNDDVEHTFIGCDRWWQERRILEVELGSELTPEIMVECMLQSKKNGIESSSSLQLS
;
A
#
# COMPACT_ATOMS: atom_id res chain seq x y z
N MET A 1 -15.13 -2.46 10.83
CA MET A 1 -15.74 -2.67 9.50
C MET A 1 -16.83 -3.73 9.45
N ASN A 2 -16.62 -4.94 9.99
CA ASN A 2 -17.69 -5.95 10.02
C ASN A 2 -18.97 -5.46 10.72
N ILE A 3 -18.84 -4.69 11.79
CA ILE A 3 -19.96 -4.03 12.48
C ILE A 3 -20.73 -3.13 11.51
N VAL A 4 -20.03 -2.25 10.79
CA VAL A 4 -20.62 -1.30 9.84
C VAL A 4 -21.31 -2.03 8.67
N ASN A 5 -20.65 -3.04 8.11
CA ASN A 5 -21.23 -3.85 7.01
C ASN A 5 -22.49 -4.61 7.47
N ARG A 6 -22.46 -5.19 8.67
CA ARG A 6 -23.63 -5.86 9.27
C ARG A 6 -24.78 -4.88 9.49
N VAL A 7 -24.48 -3.71 10.04
CA VAL A 7 -25.45 -2.65 10.39
C VAL A 7 -26.07 -1.99 9.16
N GLY A 8 -25.30 -1.81 8.09
CA GLY A 8 -25.75 -1.20 6.83
C GLY A 8 -26.48 -2.16 5.89
N SER A 9 -26.49 -3.46 6.17
CA SER A 9 -27.15 -4.49 5.35
C SER A 9 -28.66 -4.64 5.70
N GLY A 10 -29.48 -5.00 4.72
CA GLY A 10 -30.94 -5.19 4.89
C GLY A 10 -31.83 -4.06 4.32
N GLN A 11 -33.14 -4.19 4.55
CA GLN A 11 -34.16 -3.22 4.13
C GLN A 11 -33.94 -1.86 4.79
N LEU A 12 -34.28 -0.76 4.09
CA LEU A 12 -33.95 0.60 4.51
C LEU A 12 -34.40 0.95 5.94
N TYR A 13 -35.53 0.41 6.39
CA TYR A 13 -36.10 0.66 7.71
C TYR A 13 -35.44 -0.14 8.85
N THR A 14 -34.72 -1.23 8.54
CA THR A 14 -34.01 -2.06 9.54
C THR A 14 -32.56 -1.63 9.74
N ARG A 15 -32.04 -0.74 8.88
CA ARG A 15 -30.65 -0.27 8.97
C ARG A 15 -30.45 0.60 10.22
N LYS A 16 -29.50 0.21 11.06
CA LYS A 16 -29.06 1.04 12.19
C LYS A 16 -28.12 2.14 11.68
N LEU A 17 -28.10 3.26 12.38
CA LEU A 17 -27.00 4.22 12.30
C LEU A 17 -25.78 3.63 13.02
N CYS A 18 -24.58 3.95 12.55
CA CYS A 18 -23.33 3.59 13.19
C CYS A 18 -22.47 4.85 13.31
N ALA A 19 -21.91 5.07 14.48
CA ALA A 19 -20.92 6.12 14.72
C ALA A 19 -19.63 5.50 15.28
N LEU A 20 -18.52 6.13 14.96
CA LEU A 20 -17.20 5.85 15.51
C LEU A 20 -16.69 7.12 16.17
N ALA A 21 -16.33 7.07 17.44
CA ALA A 21 -15.57 8.11 18.12
C ALA A 21 -14.12 7.62 18.30
N SER A 22 -13.17 8.26 17.62
CA SER A 22 -11.74 8.06 17.82
C SER A 22 -11.28 9.00 18.92
N LEU A 23 -10.67 8.44 19.95
CA LEU A 23 -10.25 9.18 21.13
C LEU A 23 -8.71 9.28 21.16
N ASP A 24 -8.19 10.42 21.60
CA ASP A 24 -6.75 10.68 21.71
C ASP A 24 -6.34 10.68 23.18
N VAL A 25 -5.36 9.85 23.56
CA VAL A 25 -4.82 9.80 24.92
C VAL A 25 -3.58 10.69 25.00
N ALA A 26 -3.64 11.73 25.84
CA ALA A 26 -2.57 12.68 25.99
C ALA A 26 -1.32 12.03 26.62
N ASN A 27 -0.20 12.11 25.89
CA ASN A 27 1.12 11.66 26.36
C ASN A 27 1.14 10.19 26.84
N ALA A 28 0.31 9.34 26.23
CA ALA A 28 -0.05 7.99 26.67
C ALA A 28 1.02 7.22 27.48
N PHE A 29 1.97 6.56 26.82
CA PHE A 29 2.96 5.70 27.49
C PHE A 29 3.72 6.39 28.63
N ASN A 30 3.90 7.71 28.56
CA ASN A 30 4.60 8.50 29.57
C ASN A 30 3.71 8.84 30.77
N SER A 31 2.39 8.82 30.61
CA SER A 31 1.42 9.14 31.65
C SER A 31 1.04 7.94 32.53
N ALA A 32 1.31 6.70 32.10
CA ALA A 32 0.90 5.49 32.84
C ALA A 32 1.56 5.41 34.24
N PRO A 33 0.78 5.43 35.35
CA PRO A 33 1.34 5.35 36.69
C PRO A 33 1.81 3.94 37.06
N TRP A 34 3.04 3.82 37.58
CA TRP A 34 3.57 2.50 37.97
C TRP A 34 2.74 1.80 39.04
N GLU A 35 2.18 2.55 39.98
CA GLU A 35 1.27 2.01 41.00
C GLU A 35 0.07 1.27 40.39
N LYS A 36 -0.52 1.81 39.32
CA LYS A 36 -1.65 1.19 38.62
C LYS A 36 -1.21 -0.01 37.79
N ILE A 37 -0.05 0.05 37.13
CA ILE A 37 0.55 -1.09 36.42
C ILE A 37 0.82 -2.25 37.38
N ASP A 38 1.33 -1.95 38.58
CA ASP A 38 1.57 -2.92 39.64
C ASP A 38 0.28 -3.53 40.17
N ALA A 39 -0.72 -2.71 40.46
CA ALA A 39 -2.04 -3.18 40.87
C ALA A 39 -2.66 -4.13 39.83
N ALA A 40 -2.57 -3.80 38.53
CA ALA A 40 -3.06 -4.64 37.45
C ALA A 40 -2.33 -6.00 37.39
N ARG A 41 -1.01 -6.02 37.60
CA ARG A 41 -0.22 -7.27 37.65
C ARG A 41 -0.55 -8.14 38.84
N ILE A 42 -0.73 -7.54 40.03
CA ILE A 42 -1.13 -8.23 41.25
C ILE A 42 -2.51 -8.86 41.05
N HIS A 43 -3.46 -8.11 40.50
CA HIS A 43 -4.81 -8.60 40.19
C HIS A 43 -4.76 -9.79 39.21
N LYS A 44 -3.87 -9.74 38.21
CA LYS A 44 -3.61 -10.86 37.28
C LYS A 44 -2.72 -11.98 37.85
N ARG A 45 -2.43 -11.97 39.16
CA ARG A 45 -1.68 -13.00 39.89
C ARG A 45 -0.26 -13.23 39.38
N PHE A 46 0.42 -12.18 38.92
CA PHE A 46 1.83 -12.27 38.58
C PHE A 46 2.67 -12.62 39.82
N PRO A 47 3.68 -13.50 39.70
CA PRO A 47 4.59 -13.80 40.80
C PRO A 47 5.28 -12.55 41.36
N ALA A 48 5.31 -12.42 42.69
CA ALA A 48 5.87 -11.25 43.36
C ALA A 48 7.34 -10.98 43.00
N TYR A 49 8.13 -12.03 42.74
CA TYR A 49 9.53 -11.88 42.34
C TYR A 49 9.67 -11.20 40.96
N LEU A 50 8.77 -11.48 40.01
CA LEU A 50 8.79 -10.84 38.69
C LEU A 50 8.41 -9.36 38.77
N ILE A 51 7.42 -9.03 39.60
CA ILE A 51 7.03 -7.63 39.83
C ILE A 51 8.21 -6.83 40.40
N LYS A 52 8.90 -7.38 41.41
CA LYS A 52 10.10 -6.78 42.01
C LYS A 52 11.24 -6.65 41.00
N MET A 53 11.51 -7.70 40.22
CA MET A 53 12.56 -7.69 39.19
C MET A 53 12.32 -6.60 38.15
N ILE A 54 11.10 -6.53 37.60
CA ILE A 54 10.74 -5.53 36.58
C ILE A 54 10.87 -4.11 37.15
N ARG A 55 10.39 -3.89 38.39
CA ARG A 55 10.58 -2.60 39.09
C ARG A 55 12.07 -2.26 39.22
N SER A 56 12.92 -3.21 39.63
CA SER A 56 14.36 -2.99 39.77
C SER A 56 15.04 -2.61 38.45
N CYS A 57 14.58 -3.14 37.32
CA CYS A 57 15.16 -2.85 36.01
C CYS A 57 14.79 -1.47 35.45
N ILE A 58 13.64 -0.90 35.86
CA ILE A 58 13.04 0.26 35.19
C ILE A 58 13.08 1.52 36.06
N LEU A 59 13.06 1.37 37.38
CA LEU A 59 12.92 2.48 38.32
C LEU A 59 14.20 3.32 38.51
N SER A 60 15.34 2.96 37.93
CA SER A 60 16.56 3.79 38.01
C SER A 60 17.02 4.23 36.63
N ILE A 61 16.61 5.44 36.23
CA ILE A 61 17.23 6.11 35.09
C ILE A 61 18.42 6.90 35.63
N ILE A 62 19.59 6.68 35.05
CA ILE A 62 20.78 7.50 35.31
C ILE A 62 20.66 8.73 34.41
N THR A 63 20.52 9.90 35.03
CA THR A 63 20.59 11.19 34.35
C THR A 63 21.95 11.84 34.62
N GLU A 64 22.30 12.89 33.88
CA GLU A 64 23.49 13.71 34.20
C GLU A 64 23.46 14.25 35.63
N SER A 65 22.26 14.43 36.20
CA SER A 65 22.02 14.85 37.59
C SER A 65 21.96 13.70 38.61
N GLY A 66 22.34 12.48 38.23
CA GLY A 66 22.30 11.29 39.09
C GLY A 66 21.10 10.37 38.84
N ARG A 67 20.91 9.36 39.71
CA ARG A 67 19.79 8.41 39.62
C ARG A 67 18.49 9.08 40.05
N ARG A 68 17.47 9.03 39.19
CA ARG A 68 16.10 9.45 39.50
C ARG A 68 15.14 8.26 39.47
N LEU A 69 14.20 8.28 40.40
CA LEU A 69 13.11 7.30 40.46
C LEU A 69 12.04 7.66 39.43
N VAL A 70 11.65 6.68 38.61
CA VAL A 70 10.56 6.84 37.64
C VAL A 70 9.24 6.47 38.30
N THR A 71 8.36 7.44 38.54
CA THR A 71 7.04 7.20 39.17
C THR A 71 5.93 6.97 38.14
N THR A 72 6.09 7.55 36.95
CA THR A 72 5.14 7.45 35.83
C THR A 72 5.91 7.19 34.54
N GLY A 73 5.24 6.51 33.62
CA GLY A 73 5.76 6.27 32.28
C GLY A 73 6.44 4.92 32.12
N VAL A 74 6.05 4.24 31.05
CA VAL A 74 6.72 3.04 30.56
C VAL A 74 7.80 3.48 29.57
N PRO A 75 9.10 3.19 29.82
CA PRO A 75 10.17 3.65 28.96
C PRO A 75 9.99 3.20 27.51
N GLN A 76 9.99 4.17 26.60
CA GLN A 76 9.90 3.90 25.17
C GLN A 76 11.17 3.17 24.69
N GLY A 77 10.98 2.09 23.93
CA GLY A 77 12.08 1.22 23.48
C GLY A 77 12.34 0.02 24.40
N LEU A 78 11.71 -0.06 25.57
CA LEU A 78 11.76 -1.25 26.41
C LEU A 78 10.97 -2.40 25.77
N VAL A 79 11.60 -3.56 25.62
CA VAL A 79 10.99 -4.76 25.00
C VAL A 79 9.67 -5.17 25.67
N ILE A 80 9.61 -5.10 27.00
CA ILE A 80 8.40 -5.42 27.77
C ILE A 80 7.42 -4.25 27.90
N GLY A 81 7.78 -3.06 27.42
CA GLY A 81 6.98 -1.86 27.58
C GLY A 81 5.55 -1.98 27.00
N PRO A 82 5.38 -2.45 25.75
CA PRO A 82 4.06 -2.68 25.17
C PRO A 82 3.21 -3.70 25.95
N ILE A 83 3.85 -4.72 26.55
CA ILE A 83 3.15 -5.72 27.36
C ILE A 83 2.65 -5.10 28.66
N LEU A 84 3.48 -4.29 29.31
CA LEU A 84 3.09 -3.57 30.53
C LEU A 84 1.94 -2.59 30.27
N TRP A 85 2.00 -1.87 29.14
CA TRP A 85 0.90 -1.03 28.68
C TRP A 85 -0.37 -1.86 28.51
N ASN A 86 -0.34 -2.96 27.76
CA ASN A 86 -1.51 -3.80 27.55
C ASN A 86 -2.09 -4.39 28.85
N ILE A 87 -1.25 -4.77 29.82
CA ILE A 87 -1.71 -5.27 31.12
C ILE A 87 -2.48 -4.21 31.89
N PHE A 88 -1.98 -2.97 31.88
CA PHE A 88 -2.62 -1.82 32.51
C PHE A 88 -3.89 -1.41 31.78
N TYR A 89 -3.83 -1.35 30.45
CA TYR A 89 -4.89 -0.85 29.58
C TYR A 89 -6.03 -1.87 29.35
N ASP A 90 -5.81 -3.15 29.66
CA ASP A 90 -6.82 -4.21 29.58
C ASP A 90 -8.08 -3.92 30.43
N GLY A 91 -7.97 -3.12 31.50
CA GLY A 91 -9.13 -2.68 32.27
C GLY A 91 -10.15 -1.89 31.43
N LEU A 92 -9.67 -1.06 30.50
CA LEU A 92 -10.54 -0.28 29.61
C LEU A 92 -11.36 -1.17 28.68
N MET A 93 -10.76 -2.24 28.18
CA MET A 93 -11.42 -3.19 27.27
C MET A 93 -12.47 -4.05 27.98
N ARG A 94 -12.46 -4.08 29.32
CA ARG A 94 -13.39 -4.84 30.15
C ARG A 94 -14.54 -4.01 30.71
N LEU A 95 -14.62 -2.72 30.37
CA LEU A 95 -15.75 -1.88 30.76
C LEU A 95 -17.07 -2.50 30.26
N GLU A 96 -18.07 -2.53 31.14
CA GLU A 96 -19.42 -2.92 30.78
C GLU A 96 -20.07 -1.77 30.02
N LEU A 97 -20.20 -1.94 28.70
CA LEU A 97 -20.75 -0.93 27.80
C LEU A 97 -22.24 -1.20 27.51
N PRO A 98 -23.03 -0.15 27.20
CA PRO A 98 -24.40 -0.28 26.74
C PRO A 98 -24.56 -1.21 25.53
N GLU A 99 -25.75 -1.77 25.36
CA GLU A 99 -26.07 -2.61 24.20
C GLU A 99 -25.82 -1.86 22.88
N GLY A 100 -25.18 -2.54 21.93
CA GLY A 100 -24.88 -1.97 20.62
C GLY A 100 -23.64 -1.07 20.57
N VAL A 101 -22.86 -1.01 21.66
CA VAL A 101 -21.57 -0.32 21.73
C VAL A 101 -20.42 -1.32 21.88
N GLN A 102 -19.30 -1.03 21.22
CA GLN A 102 -18.06 -1.79 21.33
C GLN A 102 -16.87 -0.83 21.39
N ILE A 103 -15.90 -1.14 22.25
CA ILE A 103 -14.62 -0.45 22.27
C ILE A 103 -13.56 -1.27 21.53
N VAL A 104 -12.76 -0.59 20.72
CA VAL A 104 -11.62 -1.14 20.00
C VAL A 104 -10.40 -0.32 20.41
N CYS A 105 -9.35 -0.94 20.89
CA CYS A 105 -8.11 -0.23 21.18
C CYS A 105 -6.94 -0.86 20.43
N PHE A 106 -6.08 -0.01 19.90
CA PHE A 106 -4.79 -0.41 19.37
C PHE A 106 -3.72 0.45 20.05
N ALA A 107 -2.91 -0.16 20.92
CA ALA A 107 -2.01 0.55 21.81
C ALA A 107 -2.76 1.65 22.60
N ASP A 108 -2.48 2.92 22.32
CA ASP A 108 -3.03 4.12 22.94
C ASP A 108 -4.14 4.82 22.12
N ASP A 109 -4.58 4.20 21.02
CA ASP A 109 -5.66 4.70 20.16
C ASP A 109 -7.00 3.95 20.43
N PRO A 110 -7.79 4.33 21.46
CA PRO A 110 -9.12 3.79 21.67
C PRO A 110 -10.14 4.41 20.70
N ALA A 111 -11.07 3.57 20.26
CA ALA A 111 -12.20 3.93 19.43
C ALA A 111 -13.47 3.29 19.98
N VAL A 112 -14.52 4.09 20.15
CA VAL A 112 -15.84 3.62 20.56
C VAL A 112 -16.73 3.56 19.32
N VAL A 113 -17.30 2.38 19.05
CA VAL A 113 -18.23 2.14 17.95
C VAL A 113 -19.61 1.93 18.55
N ALA A 114 -20.55 2.84 18.27
CA ALA A 114 -21.93 2.72 18.72
C ALA A 114 -22.87 2.50 17.53
N THR A 115 -23.97 1.78 17.78
CA THR A 115 -25.02 1.53 16.79
C THR A 115 -26.39 1.81 17.39
N GLY A 116 -27.30 2.38 16.61
CA GLY A 116 -28.64 2.73 17.10
C GLY A 116 -29.66 2.85 15.96
N HIS A 117 -30.92 2.52 16.23
CA HIS A 117 -32.00 2.64 15.23
C HIS A 117 -32.40 4.10 14.94
N THR A 118 -32.26 4.97 15.95
CA THR A 118 -32.52 6.40 15.88
C THR A 118 -31.28 7.18 16.26
N THR A 119 -31.19 8.45 15.83
CA THR A 119 -30.10 9.35 16.24
C THR A 119 -30.03 9.46 17.77
N TRP A 120 -31.18 9.60 18.43
CA TRP A 120 -31.24 9.71 19.90
C TRP A 120 -30.68 8.47 20.62
N LEU A 121 -31.08 7.25 20.20
CA LEU A 121 -30.56 6.02 20.81
C LEU A 121 -29.05 5.88 20.60
N LEU A 122 -28.56 6.23 19.41
CA LEU A 122 -27.14 6.23 19.10
C LEU A 122 -26.37 7.25 19.95
N GLU A 123 -26.90 8.47 20.06
CA GLU A 123 -26.31 9.56 20.84
C GLU A 123 -26.23 9.19 22.32
N LYS A 124 -27.32 8.69 22.89
CA LYS A 124 -27.35 8.24 24.28
C LYS A 124 -26.32 7.13 24.53
N ALA A 125 -26.35 6.06 23.73
CA ALA A 125 -25.44 4.94 23.91
C ALA A 125 -23.97 5.35 23.76
N MET A 126 -23.66 6.22 22.79
CA MET A 126 -22.30 6.75 22.61
C MET A 126 -21.87 7.61 23.81
N ASN A 127 -22.70 8.56 24.25
CA ASN A 127 -22.36 9.47 25.35
C ASN A 127 -22.23 8.74 26.68
N ASP A 128 -23.11 7.80 26.99
CA ASP A 128 -23.01 6.96 28.19
C ASP A 128 -21.67 6.18 28.18
N SER A 129 -21.27 5.67 27.01
CA SER A 129 -20.00 4.95 26.84
C SER A 129 -18.77 5.85 26.94
N LEU A 130 -18.81 7.03 26.32
CA LEU A 130 -17.73 8.02 26.39
C LEU A 130 -17.52 8.51 27.83
N GLN A 131 -18.60 8.65 28.60
CA GLN A 131 -18.53 9.01 30.01
C GLN A 131 -17.85 7.91 30.82
N LEU A 132 -18.23 6.63 30.65
CA LEU A 132 -17.58 5.49 31.31
C LEU A 132 -16.08 5.42 30.97
N VAL A 133 -15.73 5.63 29.71
CA VAL A 133 -14.34 5.65 29.25
C VAL A 133 -13.57 6.83 29.88
N SER A 134 -14.14 8.04 29.91
CA SER A 134 -13.51 9.22 30.51
C SER A 134 -13.25 9.01 32.00
N THR A 135 -14.28 8.57 32.74
CA THR A 135 -14.16 8.32 34.18
C THR A 135 -13.10 7.26 34.47
N TRP A 136 -13.08 6.15 33.73
CA TRP A 136 -12.04 5.14 33.89
C TRP A 136 -10.64 5.69 33.60
N MET A 137 -10.47 6.47 32.53
CA MET A 137 -9.18 7.08 32.18
C MET A 137 -8.68 7.98 33.31
N GLU A 138 -9.54 8.84 33.84
CA GLU A 138 -9.22 9.74 34.96
C GLU A 138 -8.83 8.96 36.22
N GLU A 139 -9.56 7.90 36.58
CA GLU A 139 -9.24 7.02 37.72
C GLU A 139 -7.90 6.30 37.57
N GLN A 140 -7.49 6.01 36.33
CA GLN A 140 -6.21 5.41 35.99
C GLN A 140 -5.07 6.42 35.82
N GLY A 141 -5.34 7.73 35.98
CA GLY A 141 -4.36 8.79 35.83
C GLY A 141 -3.99 9.11 34.37
N LEU A 142 -4.86 8.76 33.43
CA LEU A 142 -4.75 9.10 32.01
C LEU A 142 -5.65 10.28 31.67
N LEU A 143 -5.25 11.06 30.67
CA LEU A 143 -6.00 12.23 30.21
C LEU A 143 -6.41 12.04 28.75
N LEU A 144 -7.69 12.25 28.45
CA LEU A 144 -8.19 12.28 27.09
C LEU A 144 -8.05 13.69 26.51
N SER A 145 -7.48 13.81 25.31
CA SER A 145 -7.47 15.04 24.55
C SER A 145 -8.79 15.19 23.79
N SER A 146 -9.79 15.77 24.46
CA SER A 146 -11.12 15.99 23.88
C SER A 146 -11.08 16.82 22.60
N SER A 147 -10.17 17.80 22.50
CA SER A 147 -9.99 18.64 21.30
C SER A 147 -9.35 17.94 20.09
N LYS A 148 -8.67 16.81 20.30
CA LYS A 148 -8.09 15.99 19.22
C LYS A 148 -8.92 14.76 18.90
N SER A 149 -9.86 14.42 19.78
CA SER A 149 -10.81 13.34 19.57
C SER A 149 -11.78 13.75 18.47
N LEU A 150 -12.15 12.81 17.60
CA LEU A 150 -13.02 13.05 16.46
C LEU A 150 -14.09 11.97 16.38
N ALA A 151 -15.29 12.34 15.98
CA ALA A 151 -16.37 11.41 15.70
C ALA A 151 -16.71 11.41 14.21
N ILE A 152 -17.21 10.27 13.72
CA ILE A 152 -17.69 10.11 12.35
C ILE A 152 -18.93 9.22 12.31
N MET A 153 -19.90 9.61 11.49
CA MET A 153 -21.04 8.78 11.14
C MET A 153 -20.65 7.82 10.01
N LEU A 154 -20.66 6.52 10.27
CA LEU A 154 -20.36 5.48 9.28
C LEU A 154 -21.66 4.86 8.79
N THR A 155 -22.39 5.55 7.92
CA THR A 155 -23.71 5.11 7.47
C THR A 155 -23.98 5.43 6.00
N THR A 156 -24.73 4.54 5.34
CA THR A 156 -25.27 4.78 3.99
C THR A 156 -26.68 5.39 4.04
N LYS A 157 -27.28 5.50 5.23
CA LYS A 157 -28.61 6.11 5.42
C LYS A 157 -28.50 7.61 5.17
N ARG A 158 -29.36 8.12 4.29
CA ARG A 158 -29.54 9.56 4.04
C ARG A 158 -30.67 10.08 4.93
N GLY A 159 -30.55 11.33 5.39
CA GLY A 159 -31.57 11.98 6.22
C GLY A 159 -31.60 11.44 7.65
N TYR A 160 -30.70 11.93 8.50
CA TYR A 160 -30.70 11.72 9.94
C TYR A 160 -30.26 13.03 10.62
N ASP A 161 -30.75 13.26 11.84
CA ASP A 161 -30.30 14.39 12.64
C ASP A 161 -28.87 14.16 13.10
N LYS A 162 -28.04 15.22 13.08
CA LYS A 162 -26.64 15.10 13.51
C LYS A 162 -26.59 14.91 15.04
N PRO A 163 -26.03 13.80 15.54
CA PRO A 163 -25.90 13.60 16.98
C PRO A 163 -24.84 14.53 17.57
N THR A 164 -24.97 14.83 18.86
CA THR A 164 -23.97 15.56 19.64
C THR A 164 -23.27 14.61 20.60
N PHE A 165 -21.98 14.35 20.35
CA PHE A 165 -21.16 13.51 21.22
C PHE A 165 -20.30 14.35 22.17
N LYS A 166 -20.16 13.91 23.42
CA LYS A 166 -19.43 14.66 24.47
C LYS A 166 -18.47 13.77 25.25
N ILE A 167 -17.35 14.37 25.67
CA ILE A 167 -16.41 13.82 26.67
C ILE A 167 -16.33 14.85 27.78
N GLY A 168 -16.87 14.52 28.96
CA GLY A 168 -17.14 15.51 30.00
C GLY A 168 -18.02 16.63 29.43
N ASP A 169 -17.58 17.88 29.57
CA ASP A 169 -18.31 19.05 29.07
C ASP A 169 -17.97 19.43 27.61
N THR A 170 -16.99 18.75 27.00
CA THR A 170 -16.51 19.10 25.66
C THR A 170 -17.24 18.32 24.58
N VAL A 171 -17.82 19.03 23.59
CA VAL A 171 -18.40 18.43 22.39
C VAL A 171 -17.29 17.98 21.43
N ILE A 172 -17.35 16.72 21.00
CA ILE A 172 -16.44 16.16 19.99
C ILE A 172 -16.89 16.65 18.60
N GLU A 173 -15.95 17.07 17.77
CA GLU A 173 -16.23 17.41 16.38
C GLU A 173 -16.70 16.18 15.58
N LEU A 174 -17.84 16.33 14.89
CA LEU A 174 -18.34 15.34 13.94
C LEU A 174 -17.79 15.64 12.54
N SER A 175 -16.82 14.85 12.10
CA SER A 175 -16.18 14.97 10.78
C SER A 175 -16.73 13.95 9.79
N ASP A 176 -16.73 14.33 8.50
CA ASP A 176 -17.04 13.42 7.39
C ASP A 176 -15.87 12.51 7.00
N ASP A 177 -14.65 12.85 7.43
CA ASP A 177 -13.43 12.09 7.23
C ASP A 177 -12.60 12.03 8.53
N VAL A 178 -12.31 10.83 9.03
CA VAL A 178 -11.49 10.61 10.22
C VAL A 178 -10.32 9.69 9.90
N ARG A 179 -9.12 10.08 10.34
CA ARG A 179 -7.95 9.22 10.27
C ARG A 179 -7.89 8.32 11.50
N TYR A 180 -7.98 7.01 11.29
CA TYR A 180 -7.84 6.02 12.35
C TYR A 180 -6.90 4.89 11.91
N LEU A 181 -5.88 4.59 12.73
CA LEU A 181 -4.85 3.57 12.45
C LEU A 181 -4.24 3.69 11.04
N GLY A 182 -3.94 4.93 10.61
CA GLY A 182 -3.36 5.19 9.29
C GLY A 182 -4.31 5.05 8.09
N MET A 183 -5.59 4.72 8.31
CA MET A 183 -6.63 4.71 7.28
C MET A 183 -7.46 6.00 7.32
N GLN A 184 -7.92 6.47 6.16
CA GLN A 184 -8.93 7.54 6.09
C GLN A 184 -10.30 6.88 5.99
N LEU A 185 -11.13 7.10 7.00
CA LEU A 185 -12.50 6.61 7.07
C LEU A 185 -13.43 7.75 6.66
N SER A 186 -14.16 7.55 5.57
CA SER A 186 -15.19 8.49 5.08
C SER A 186 -16.57 8.02 5.50
N SER A 187 -17.51 8.93 5.73
CA SER A 187 -18.86 8.63 6.23
C SER A 187 -19.64 7.58 5.43
N VAL A 188 -19.45 7.57 4.11
CA VAL A 188 -20.08 6.62 3.17
C VAL A 188 -19.25 5.37 2.84
N LEU A 189 -18.11 5.16 3.52
CA LEU A 189 -17.15 4.07 3.26
C LEU A 189 -16.69 3.95 1.79
N GLY A 190 -16.61 5.07 1.06
CA GLY A 190 -16.14 5.08 -0.33
C GLY A 190 -14.62 4.97 -0.49
N TYR A 191 -13.84 5.25 0.57
CA TYR A 191 -12.36 5.19 0.63
C TYR A 191 -11.59 5.99 -0.43
N ARG A 192 -12.26 6.85 -1.22
CA ARG A 192 -11.61 7.73 -2.19
C ARG A 192 -10.53 8.57 -1.53
N LYS A 193 -10.83 9.20 -0.39
CA LYS A 193 -9.86 10.01 0.37
C LYS A 193 -8.66 9.20 0.83
N HIS A 194 -8.87 7.95 1.24
CA HIS A 194 -7.77 7.04 1.59
C HIS A 194 -6.86 6.77 0.40
N ILE A 195 -7.46 6.48 -0.76
CA ILE A 195 -6.75 6.22 -2.01
C ILE A 195 -5.95 7.45 -2.47
N GLU A 196 -6.53 8.65 -2.36
CA GLU A 196 -5.84 9.92 -2.64
C GLU A 196 -4.61 10.08 -1.73
N VAL A 197 -4.79 9.97 -0.41
CA VAL A 197 -3.69 10.11 0.56
C VAL A 197 -2.59 9.05 0.35
N ALA A 198 -2.98 7.79 0.09
CA ALA A 198 -2.05 6.72 -0.21
C ALA A 198 -1.29 6.98 -1.52
N SER A 199 -1.99 7.44 -2.56
CA SER A 199 -1.39 7.77 -3.86
C SER A 199 -0.40 8.93 -3.75
N ASP A 200 -0.74 9.97 -3.00
CA ASP A 200 0.15 11.12 -2.79
C ASP A 200 1.42 10.73 -2.02
N LYS A 201 1.26 9.94 -0.95
CA LYS A 201 2.38 9.38 -0.19
C LYS A 201 3.27 8.51 -1.08
N GLY A 202 2.67 7.58 -1.82
CA GLY A 202 3.36 6.72 -2.77
C GLY A 202 4.06 7.50 -3.88
N THR A 203 3.47 8.59 -4.36
CA THR A 203 4.06 9.45 -5.40
C THR A 203 5.29 10.19 -4.87
N ARG A 204 5.24 10.72 -3.65
CA ARG A 204 6.39 11.36 -3.00
C ARG A 204 7.53 10.36 -2.79
N THR A 205 7.24 9.18 -2.27
CA THR A 205 8.24 8.12 -2.10
C THR A 205 8.80 7.63 -3.44
N ALA A 206 7.96 7.45 -4.46
CA ALA A 206 8.41 7.08 -5.80
C ALA A 206 9.32 8.14 -6.42
N ALA A 207 9.02 9.43 -6.22
CA ALA A 207 9.87 10.53 -6.67
C ALA A 207 11.23 10.54 -5.96
N ALA A 208 11.25 10.36 -4.63
CA ALA A 208 12.48 10.27 -3.85
C ALA A 208 13.36 9.09 -4.31
N LEU A 209 12.77 7.90 -4.46
CA LEU A 209 13.49 6.71 -4.94
C LEU A 209 13.95 6.85 -6.40
N SER A 210 13.19 7.56 -7.24
CA SER A 210 13.57 7.79 -8.64
C SER A 210 14.92 8.50 -8.77
N ARG A 211 15.29 9.34 -7.80
CA ARG A 211 16.58 10.05 -7.78
C ARG A 211 17.78 9.12 -7.62
N LEU A 212 17.56 7.91 -7.07
CA LEU A 212 18.59 6.88 -6.89
C LEU A 212 18.65 5.90 -8.09
N MET A 213 17.79 6.09 -9.09
CA MET A 213 17.58 5.15 -10.19
C MET A 213 17.67 5.86 -11.55
N PRO A 214 18.81 6.49 -11.90
CA PRO A 214 19.00 7.11 -13.22
C PRO A 214 18.87 6.05 -14.31
N ASN A 215 18.38 6.40 -15.50
CA ASN A 215 18.11 5.40 -16.54
C ASN A 215 19.40 4.71 -17.04
N VAL A 216 20.52 5.45 -17.07
CA VAL A 216 21.86 4.98 -17.46
C VAL A 216 22.78 5.06 -16.25
N GLY A 217 23.68 4.08 -16.09
CA GLY A 217 24.65 4.04 -14.99
C GLY A 217 24.05 3.82 -13.59
N GLY A 218 22.76 3.51 -13.50
CA GLY A 218 22.07 3.27 -12.23
C GLY A 218 22.05 1.79 -11.81
N PRO A 219 21.36 1.48 -10.69
CA PRO A 219 21.23 0.11 -10.20
C PRO A 219 20.58 -0.84 -11.22
N SER A 220 20.86 -2.14 -11.11
CA SER A 220 20.22 -3.17 -11.94
C SER A 220 18.71 -3.25 -11.72
N ALA A 221 17.97 -3.75 -12.71
CA ALA A 221 16.51 -3.88 -12.65
C ALA A 221 16.02 -4.65 -11.40
N ALA A 222 16.78 -5.68 -10.96
CA ALA A 222 16.48 -6.42 -9.73
C ALA A 222 16.54 -5.54 -8.47
N LYS A 223 17.61 -4.74 -8.33
CA LYS A 223 17.76 -3.78 -7.21
C LYS A 223 16.66 -2.72 -7.24
N ARG A 224 16.31 -2.22 -8.43
CA ARG A 224 15.19 -1.28 -8.60
C ARG A 224 13.86 -1.88 -8.20
N LYS A 225 13.61 -3.14 -8.58
CA LYS A 225 12.39 -3.89 -8.21
C LYS A 225 12.26 -4.02 -6.70
N LEU A 226 13.37 -4.27 -5.98
CA LEU A 226 13.38 -4.26 -4.53
C LEU A 226 12.95 -2.91 -3.94
N LEU A 227 13.48 -1.80 -4.46
CA LEU A 227 13.08 -0.45 -3.99
C LEU A 227 11.59 -0.16 -4.20
N THR A 228 10.97 -0.74 -5.24
CA THR A 228 9.52 -0.55 -5.48
C THR A 228 8.64 -1.15 -4.39
N THR A 229 9.14 -2.11 -3.61
CA THR A 229 8.39 -2.75 -2.54
C THR A 229 7.95 -1.74 -1.46
N VAL A 230 8.73 -0.66 -1.25
CA VAL A 230 8.39 0.43 -0.33
C VAL A 230 7.16 1.21 -0.83
N VAL A 231 7.07 1.47 -2.13
CA VAL A 231 5.88 2.11 -2.71
C VAL A 231 4.69 1.16 -2.64
N HIS A 232 4.89 -0.14 -2.93
CA HIS A 232 3.82 -1.13 -2.87
C HIS A 232 3.25 -1.28 -1.46
N SER A 233 4.10 -1.30 -0.42
CA SER A 233 3.64 -1.44 0.96
C SER A 233 2.79 -0.24 1.42
N GLN A 234 3.14 0.96 0.97
CA GLN A 234 2.35 2.17 1.22
C GLN A 234 1.00 2.14 0.50
N LEU A 235 0.99 1.82 -0.81
CA LEU A 235 -0.23 1.81 -1.61
C LEU A 235 -1.20 0.69 -1.24
N LEU A 236 -0.70 -0.44 -0.72
CA LEU A 236 -1.51 -1.61 -0.37
C LEU A 236 -1.75 -1.74 1.14
N TYR A 237 -1.45 -0.70 1.91
CA TYR A 237 -1.73 -0.68 3.35
C TYR A 237 -3.23 -0.84 3.57
N ALA A 238 -3.62 -1.83 4.37
CA ALA A 238 -5.02 -2.16 4.65
C ALA A 238 -5.90 -2.46 3.41
N ALA A 239 -5.30 -2.90 2.30
CA ALA A 239 -5.99 -3.23 1.04
C ALA A 239 -7.27 -4.06 1.19
N PRO A 240 -7.35 -5.10 2.05
CA PRO A 240 -8.57 -5.89 2.22
C PRO A 240 -9.82 -5.08 2.60
N ILE A 241 -9.64 -3.90 3.20
CA ILE A 241 -10.74 -3.06 3.68
C ILE A 241 -11.27 -2.14 2.57
N TRP A 242 -10.39 -1.58 1.74
CA TRP A 242 -10.76 -0.57 0.74
C TRP A 242 -10.71 -1.06 -0.70
N CYS A 243 -10.26 -2.29 -0.98
CA CYS A 243 -10.12 -2.80 -2.36
C CYS A 243 -11.42 -2.72 -3.16
N GLY A 244 -12.59 -2.82 -2.52
CA GLY A 244 -13.90 -2.65 -3.16
C GLY A 244 -14.07 -1.28 -3.83
N ALA A 245 -13.43 -0.23 -3.31
CA ALA A 245 -13.44 1.10 -3.92
C ALA A 245 -12.73 1.13 -5.29
N LEU A 246 -11.90 0.14 -5.59
CA LEU A 246 -11.29 -0.01 -6.92
C LEU A 246 -12.26 -0.55 -7.96
N GLN A 247 -13.54 -0.82 -7.66
CA GLN A 247 -14.52 -1.06 -8.72
C GLN A 247 -14.69 0.17 -9.61
N HIS A 248 -14.51 1.37 -9.05
CA HIS A 248 -14.55 2.62 -9.79
C HIS A 248 -13.21 2.93 -10.47
N GLU A 249 -13.26 3.21 -11.77
CA GLU A 249 -12.08 3.44 -12.60
C GLU A 249 -11.26 4.65 -12.12
N VAL A 250 -11.91 5.72 -11.67
CA VAL A 250 -11.25 6.92 -11.13
C VAL A 250 -10.27 6.57 -9.99
N ASN A 251 -10.69 5.67 -9.10
CA ASN A 251 -9.87 5.22 -7.98
C ASN A 251 -8.70 4.32 -8.44
N ARG A 252 -8.92 3.46 -9.45
CA ARG A 252 -7.83 2.68 -10.09
C ARG A 252 -6.79 3.59 -10.73
N ASN A 253 -7.24 4.61 -11.45
CA ASN A 253 -6.39 5.55 -12.16
C ASN A 253 -5.53 6.38 -11.17
N GLN A 254 -6.11 6.77 -10.02
CA GLN A 254 -5.39 7.46 -8.96
C GLN A 254 -4.21 6.64 -8.42
N LEU A 255 -4.36 5.33 -8.19
CA LEU A 255 -3.27 4.46 -7.73
C LEU A 255 -2.30 4.07 -8.85
N SER A 256 -2.75 4.11 -10.10
CA SER A 256 -1.93 3.76 -11.26
C SER A 256 -0.79 4.76 -11.47
N SER A 257 -0.97 6.03 -11.12
CA SER A 257 0.07 7.07 -11.25
C SER A 257 1.38 6.78 -10.50
N PRO A 258 1.41 6.63 -9.16
CA PRO A 258 2.63 6.30 -8.42
C PRO A 258 3.22 4.95 -8.86
N LYS A 259 2.35 3.98 -9.12
CA LYS A 259 2.73 2.64 -9.59
C LYS A 259 3.43 2.69 -10.96
N ARG A 260 2.93 3.51 -11.89
CA ARG A 260 3.55 3.75 -13.19
C ARG A 260 4.91 4.39 -13.03
N LYS A 261 4.99 5.48 -12.26
CA LYS A 261 6.22 6.26 -12.05
C LYS A 261 7.36 5.38 -11.55
N ILE A 262 7.10 4.50 -10.58
CA ILE A 262 8.13 3.60 -10.07
C ILE A 262 8.48 2.47 -11.06
N SER A 263 7.50 1.92 -11.78
CA SER A 263 7.74 0.83 -12.73
C SER A 263 8.52 1.30 -13.97
N LEU A 264 8.29 2.53 -14.42
CA LEU A 264 9.12 3.20 -15.43
C LEU A 264 10.59 3.20 -15.02
N ARG A 265 10.88 3.44 -13.73
CA ARG A 265 12.26 3.40 -13.24
C ARG A 265 12.84 1.99 -13.20
N VAL A 266 12.05 0.99 -12.84
CA VAL A 266 12.48 -0.42 -12.85
C VAL A 266 12.96 -0.86 -14.23
N ALA A 267 12.26 -0.45 -15.28
CA ALA A 267 12.65 -0.74 -16.65
C ALA A 267 13.62 0.31 -17.25
N SER A 268 13.98 1.38 -16.55
CA SER A 268 14.68 2.52 -17.18
C SER A 268 13.94 3.08 -18.41
N ALA A 269 12.61 3.02 -18.43
CA ALA A 269 11.78 3.40 -19.57
C ALA A 269 11.61 4.93 -19.72
N TYR A 270 11.24 5.36 -20.93
CA TYR A 270 10.75 6.71 -21.18
C TYR A 270 9.40 6.96 -20.51
N CYS A 271 9.17 8.20 -20.04
CA CYS A 271 7.97 8.59 -19.30
C CYS A 271 6.66 8.57 -20.11
N THR A 272 6.71 8.18 -21.38
CA THR A 272 5.60 8.11 -22.33
C THR A 272 5.05 6.69 -22.49
N VAL A 273 5.76 5.65 -22.02
CA VAL A 273 5.31 4.25 -22.11
C VAL A 273 4.01 4.06 -21.33
N SER A 274 3.00 3.41 -21.93
CA SER A 274 1.67 3.27 -21.30
C SER A 274 1.73 2.49 -19.98
N TYR A 275 0.73 2.67 -19.11
CA TYR A 275 0.65 1.92 -17.85
C TYR A 275 0.62 0.40 -18.10
N ALA A 276 -0.19 -0.07 -19.04
CA ALA A 276 -0.31 -1.49 -19.36
C ALA A 276 1.04 -2.07 -19.80
N ALA A 277 1.70 -1.43 -20.78
CA ALA A 277 2.97 -1.90 -21.30
C ALA A 277 4.08 -1.91 -20.22
N ILE A 278 4.19 -0.86 -19.39
CA ILE A 278 5.27 -0.79 -18.41
C ILE A 278 5.11 -1.81 -17.27
N MET A 279 3.88 -2.15 -16.88
CA MET A 279 3.65 -3.21 -15.89
C MET A 279 4.18 -4.55 -16.42
N VAL A 280 3.91 -4.86 -17.71
CA VAL A 280 4.36 -6.09 -18.37
C VAL A 280 5.87 -6.13 -18.50
N VAL A 281 6.47 -5.09 -19.10
CA VAL A 281 7.94 -5.01 -19.28
C VAL A 281 8.67 -5.16 -17.95
N ALA A 282 8.24 -4.44 -16.91
CA ALA A 282 8.84 -4.52 -15.57
C ALA A 282 8.52 -5.84 -14.81
N GLY A 283 7.56 -6.64 -15.29
CA GLY A 283 7.09 -7.84 -14.61
C GLY A 283 6.47 -7.55 -13.23
N ILE A 284 5.74 -6.43 -13.14
CA ILE A 284 5.10 -5.93 -11.92
C ILE A 284 3.58 -6.03 -12.09
N ILE A 285 2.94 -6.76 -11.19
CA ILE A 285 1.48 -6.93 -11.21
C ILE A 285 0.81 -5.56 -10.97
N PRO A 286 -0.22 -5.20 -11.76
CA PRO A 286 -1.04 -4.02 -11.55
C PRO A 286 -1.54 -3.89 -10.11
N ILE A 287 -1.69 -2.66 -9.63
CA ILE A 287 -1.97 -2.40 -8.22
C ILE A 287 -3.35 -2.88 -7.78
N HIS A 288 -4.35 -2.80 -8.68
CA HIS A 288 -5.71 -3.24 -8.39
C HIS A 288 -5.81 -4.76 -8.26
N LEU A 289 -5.05 -5.51 -9.04
CA LEU A 289 -4.98 -6.96 -8.94
C LEU A 289 -4.26 -7.40 -7.66
N LEU A 290 -3.19 -6.69 -7.26
CA LEU A 290 -2.53 -6.94 -5.96
C LEU A 290 -3.43 -6.61 -4.76
N ALA A 291 -4.27 -5.58 -4.86
CA ALA A 291 -5.24 -5.25 -3.82
C ALA A 291 -6.33 -6.32 -3.69
N ALA A 292 -6.83 -6.83 -4.83
CA ALA A 292 -7.77 -7.95 -4.86
C ALA A 292 -7.14 -9.23 -4.28
N GLU A 293 -5.92 -9.59 -4.69
CA GLU A 293 -5.16 -10.74 -4.16
C GLU A 293 -5.07 -10.68 -2.62
N ARG A 294 -4.71 -9.51 -2.05
CA ARG A 294 -4.63 -9.35 -0.59
C ARG A 294 -5.97 -9.48 0.11
N SER A 295 -7.04 -8.97 -0.50
CA SER A 295 -8.39 -9.10 0.04
C SER A 295 -8.84 -10.55 0.08
N GLU A 296 -8.62 -11.31 -0.99
CA GLU A 296 -8.96 -12.72 -1.07
C GLU A 296 -8.21 -13.55 -0.03
N ILE A 297 -6.91 -13.30 0.16
CA ILE A 297 -6.09 -13.98 1.18
C ILE A 297 -6.60 -13.67 2.59
N GLU A 298 -6.97 -12.43 2.87
CA GLU A 298 -7.51 -12.04 4.18
C GLU A 298 -8.89 -12.65 4.44
N HIS A 299 -9.77 -12.75 3.43
CA HIS A 299 -11.03 -13.47 3.56
C HIS A 299 -10.79 -14.96 3.80
N ALA A 300 -9.90 -15.60 3.04
CA ALA A 300 -9.53 -16.99 3.25
C ALA A 300 -9.03 -17.27 4.68
N ARG A 301 -8.21 -16.35 5.21
CA ARG A 301 -7.72 -16.41 6.59
C ARG A 301 -8.84 -16.38 7.62
N ARG A 302 -9.86 -15.53 7.40
CA ARG A 302 -11.01 -15.42 8.30
C ARG A 302 -11.92 -16.64 8.23
N ASP A 303 -12.04 -17.23 7.04
CA ASP A 303 -12.82 -18.44 6.79
C ASP A 303 -12.09 -19.72 7.27
N GLY A 304 -10.86 -19.59 7.79
CA GLY A 304 -10.07 -20.72 8.28
C GLY A 304 -9.56 -21.66 7.18
N ARG A 305 -9.51 -21.19 5.92
CA ARG A 305 -8.98 -21.97 4.78
C ARG A 305 -7.46 -22.12 4.84
N ASP A 306 -6.92 -23.12 4.14
CA ASP A 306 -5.47 -23.24 3.97
C ASP A 306 -4.91 -21.99 3.29
N LEU A 307 -4.05 -21.28 4.02
CA LEU A 307 -3.43 -20.04 3.56
C LEU A 307 -2.43 -20.27 2.42
N ALA A 308 -1.81 -21.45 2.36
CA ALA A 308 -0.87 -21.74 1.28
C ALA A 308 -1.64 -21.91 -0.04
N GLU A 309 -2.72 -22.68 -0.03
CA GLU A 309 -3.65 -22.82 -1.15
C GLU A 309 -4.30 -21.51 -1.56
N ALA A 310 -4.89 -20.78 -0.61
CA ALA A 310 -5.55 -19.51 -0.90
C ALA A 310 -4.60 -18.47 -1.54
N LYS A 311 -3.32 -18.44 -1.12
CA LYS A 311 -2.31 -17.58 -1.75
C LYS A 311 -2.00 -17.98 -3.19
N ARG A 312 -1.90 -19.29 -3.48
CA ARG A 312 -1.67 -19.78 -4.85
C ARG A 312 -2.85 -19.39 -5.75
N GLU A 313 -4.06 -19.74 -5.33
CA GLU A 313 -5.28 -19.43 -6.09
C GLU A 313 -5.45 -17.93 -6.35
N ALA A 314 -5.25 -17.10 -5.32
CA ALA A 314 -5.37 -15.64 -5.46
C ALA A 314 -4.32 -15.09 -6.42
N ARG A 315 -3.10 -15.63 -6.39
CA ARG A 315 -2.05 -15.27 -7.34
C ARG A 315 -2.38 -15.72 -8.76
N ASP A 316 -2.90 -16.92 -8.94
CA ASP A 316 -3.28 -17.46 -10.24
C ASP A 316 -4.43 -16.64 -10.85
N ARG A 317 -5.45 -16.29 -10.05
CA ARG A 317 -6.51 -15.35 -10.47
C ARG A 317 -5.97 -13.99 -10.85
N ALA A 318 -5.05 -13.42 -10.05
CA ALA A 318 -4.42 -12.15 -10.38
C ALA A 318 -3.63 -12.21 -11.70
N MET A 319 -2.91 -13.31 -11.96
CA MET A 319 -2.17 -13.50 -13.21
C MET A 319 -3.10 -13.69 -14.42
N ASN A 320 -4.17 -14.48 -14.29
CA ASN A 320 -5.15 -14.69 -15.35
C ASN A 320 -5.89 -13.40 -15.71
N ASN A 321 -6.30 -12.62 -14.69
CA ASN A 321 -6.93 -11.31 -14.91
C ASN A 321 -5.96 -10.34 -15.57
N TRP A 322 -4.67 -10.37 -15.18
CA TRP A 322 -3.66 -9.52 -15.80
C TRP A 322 -3.44 -9.89 -17.28
N GLN A 323 -3.38 -11.18 -17.61
CA GLN A 323 -3.30 -11.65 -19.00
C GLN A 323 -4.52 -11.20 -19.81
N ALA A 324 -5.73 -11.40 -19.29
CA ALA A 324 -6.96 -10.99 -19.97
C ALA A 324 -7.06 -9.46 -20.15
N GLU A 325 -6.56 -8.66 -19.20
CA GLU A 325 -6.44 -7.21 -19.35
C GLU A 325 -5.42 -6.84 -20.43
N TRP A 326 -4.32 -7.59 -20.54
CA TRP A 326 -3.28 -7.34 -21.52
C TRP A 326 -3.73 -7.65 -22.94
N ASP A 327 -4.41 -8.78 -23.13
CA ASP A 327 -4.92 -9.21 -24.44
C ASP A 327 -5.92 -8.19 -25.01
N ARG A 328 -6.75 -7.60 -24.14
CA ARG A 328 -7.80 -6.63 -24.49
C ARG A 328 -7.36 -5.18 -24.59
N ASN A 329 -6.19 -4.83 -24.05
CA ASN A 329 -5.73 -3.44 -24.05
C ASN A 329 -5.53 -2.95 -25.50
N ASP A 330 -5.60 -1.66 -25.78
CA ASP A 330 -5.31 -1.09 -27.10
C ASP A 330 -3.92 -0.42 -27.16
N THR A 331 -3.34 -0.11 -26.00
CA THR A 331 -2.02 0.52 -25.89
C THR A 331 -0.89 -0.51 -25.85
N GLY A 332 0.28 -0.11 -26.37
CA GLY A 332 1.49 -0.94 -26.32
C GLY A 332 1.47 -2.15 -27.23
N SER A 333 0.84 -2.05 -28.41
CA SER A 333 0.74 -3.12 -29.40
C SER A 333 2.09 -3.77 -29.73
N TRP A 334 3.14 -2.97 -29.91
CA TRP A 334 4.51 -3.45 -30.12
C TRP A 334 5.00 -4.34 -28.97
N THR A 335 4.86 -3.86 -27.72
CA THR A 335 5.22 -4.64 -26.53
C THR A 335 4.41 -5.94 -26.45
N ARG A 336 3.15 -5.96 -26.92
CA ARG A 336 2.31 -7.16 -26.90
C ARG A 336 2.71 -8.19 -27.94
N ARG A 337 3.07 -7.75 -29.13
CA ARG A 337 3.67 -8.60 -30.16
C ARG A 337 4.87 -9.34 -29.59
N LEU A 338 5.74 -8.61 -28.89
CA LEU A 338 6.95 -9.15 -28.27
C LEU A 338 6.69 -10.00 -27.02
N ILE A 339 5.74 -9.59 -26.17
CA ILE A 339 5.44 -10.24 -24.89
C ILE A 339 3.95 -10.64 -24.86
N PRO A 340 3.55 -11.70 -25.56
CA PRO A 340 2.17 -12.16 -25.56
C PRO A 340 1.80 -12.85 -24.24
N ARG A 341 2.76 -13.52 -23.58
CA ARG A 341 2.54 -14.32 -22.37
C ARG A 341 3.22 -13.70 -21.16
N ILE A 342 2.42 -13.09 -20.27
CA ILE A 342 2.93 -12.36 -19.11
C ILE A 342 3.52 -13.31 -18.07
N ASP A 343 2.93 -14.48 -17.87
CA ASP A 343 3.40 -15.51 -16.95
C ASP A 343 4.82 -15.97 -17.29
N VAL A 344 5.09 -16.21 -18.58
CA VAL A 344 6.41 -16.60 -19.07
C VAL A 344 7.41 -15.46 -18.88
N TRP A 345 7.04 -14.25 -19.33
CA TRP A 345 7.93 -13.08 -19.25
C TRP A 345 8.28 -12.68 -17.81
N LYS A 346 7.28 -12.65 -16.91
CA LYS A 346 7.47 -12.28 -15.51
C LYS A 346 8.43 -13.23 -14.79
N ASN A 347 8.35 -14.52 -15.09
CA ASN A 347 9.08 -15.59 -14.41
C ASN A 347 10.40 -15.95 -15.10
N ARG A 348 10.80 -15.20 -16.14
CA ARG A 348 12.07 -15.39 -16.83
C ARG A 348 13.25 -15.30 -15.87
N ARG A 349 14.28 -16.12 -16.13
CA ARG A 349 15.53 -16.14 -15.36
C ARG A 349 16.60 -15.21 -15.94
N TRP A 350 16.50 -14.91 -17.23
CA TRP A 350 17.49 -14.15 -17.99
C TRP A 350 16.88 -12.89 -18.61
N GLY A 351 17.68 -12.13 -19.36
CA GLY A 351 17.24 -10.90 -20.01
C GLY A 351 16.89 -9.78 -19.02
N GLN A 352 17.92 -9.24 -18.36
CA GLN A 352 17.69 -8.06 -17.50
C GLN A 352 17.27 -6.87 -18.35
N LEU A 353 16.49 -5.99 -17.73
CA LEU A 353 16.11 -4.73 -18.35
C LEU A 353 17.27 -3.74 -18.26
N SER A 354 17.69 -3.24 -19.40
CA SER A 354 18.56 -2.07 -19.52
C SER A 354 17.79 -0.92 -20.18
N TYR A 355 18.43 0.25 -20.28
CA TYR A 355 17.87 1.40 -20.97
C TYR A 355 17.53 1.08 -22.44
N HIS A 356 18.48 0.51 -23.19
CA HIS A 356 18.31 0.19 -24.62
C HIS A 356 17.38 -1.00 -24.85
N VAL A 357 17.50 -2.06 -24.04
CA VAL A 357 16.58 -3.21 -24.09
C VAL A 357 15.14 -2.75 -23.86
N THR A 358 14.93 -1.78 -22.98
CA THR A 358 13.58 -1.28 -22.73
C THR A 358 13.06 -0.40 -23.86
N GLN A 359 13.91 0.38 -24.53
CA GLN A 359 13.52 1.08 -25.76
C GLN A 359 13.07 0.08 -26.83
N TYR A 360 13.82 -1.02 -26.98
CA TYR A 360 13.46 -2.12 -27.87
C TYR A 360 12.10 -2.72 -27.51
N LEU A 361 11.89 -3.14 -26.25
CA LEU A 361 10.65 -3.78 -25.82
C LEU A 361 9.42 -2.87 -25.85
N THR A 362 9.62 -1.56 -25.79
CA THR A 362 8.51 -0.59 -25.73
C THR A 362 8.26 0.12 -27.05
N GLY A 363 9.24 0.17 -27.95
CA GLY A 363 9.21 1.03 -29.13
C GLY A 363 9.32 2.52 -28.80
N HIS A 364 9.63 2.86 -27.54
CA HIS A 364 9.78 4.24 -27.06
C HIS A 364 11.26 4.52 -26.83
N GLY A 365 11.89 5.26 -27.75
CA GLY A 365 13.33 5.44 -27.76
C GLY A 365 13.80 6.61 -28.60
N CYS A 366 15.09 6.68 -28.90
CA CYS A 366 15.68 7.68 -29.78
C CYS A 366 15.43 7.39 -31.28
N PHE A 367 14.22 6.97 -31.65
CA PHE A 367 13.84 6.70 -33.04
C PHE A 367 13.14 7.93 -33.65
N ASN A 368 13.50 8.36 -34.86
CA ASN A 368 12.96 9.59 -35.44
C ASN A 368 11.44 9.53 -35.60
N LYS A 369 10.83 8.38 -35.95
CA LYS A 369 9.36 8.22 -35.98
C LYS A 369 8.72 8.49 -34.62
N TYR A 370 9.37 8.04 -33.54
CA TYR A 370 8.89 8.29 -32.19
C TYR A 370 9.12 9.74 -31.76
N LEU A 371 10.29 10.32 -32.05
CA LEU A 371 10.65 11.70 -31.70
C LEU A 371 9.84 12.75 -32.47
N LEU A 372 9.42 12.43 -33.70
CA LEU A 372 8.51 13.24 -34.53
C LEU A 372 7.17 13.51 -33.81
N ARG A 373 6.63 12.52 -33.09
CA ARG A 373 5.38 12.66 -32.30
C ARG A 373 5.47 13.76 -31.23
N PHE A 374 6.68 14.11 -30.81
CA PHE A 374 6.96 15.14 -29.81
C PHE A 374 7.62 16.39 -30.43
N LYS A 375 7.61 16.52 -31.76
CA LYS A 375 8.21 17.64 -32.50
C LYS A 375 9.70 17.87 -32.19
N LYS A 376 10.42 16.80 -31.84
CA LYS A 376 11.88 16.83 -31.62
C LYS A 376 12.68 16.53 -32.90
N ARG A 377 12.00 16.06 -33.93
CA ARG A 377 12.50 15.80 -35.28
C ARG A 377 11.46 16.29 -36.28
N GLU A 378 11.91 16.68 -37.46
CA GLU A 378 11.05 17.20 -38.54
C GLU A 378 10.37 16.10 -39.34
N ASN A 379 11.00 14.93 -39.44
CA ASN A 379 10.50 13.78 -40.17
C ASN A 379 10.84 12.47 -39.44
N ALA A 380 10.33 11.36 -39.96
CA ALA A 380 10.56 10.02 -39.43
C ALA A 380 11.74 9.29 -40.13
N VAL A 381 12.49 9.97 -41.00
CA VAL A 381 13.52 9.34 -41.84
C VAL A 381 14.71 8.90 -40.98
N CYS A 382 15.26 7.73 -41.24
CA CYS A 382 16.44 7.23 -40.57
C CYS A 382 17.67 8.06 -40.95
N MET A 383 18.39 8.56 -39.95
CA MET A 383 19.55 9.43 -40.18
C MET A 383 20.79 8.71 -40.74
N TYR A 384 20.73 7.38 -40.88
CA TYR A 384 21.89 6.58 -41.28
C TYR A 384 21.73 5.87 -42.63
N CYS A 385 20.50 5.60 -43.07
CA CYS A 385 20.24 4.86 -44.31
C CYS A 385 19.04 5.41 -45.09
N ASP A 386 18.56 6.61 -44.75
CA ASP A 386 17.45 7.32 -45.41
C ASP A 386 16.12 6.55 -45.50
N HIS A 387 15.97 5.44 -44.76
CA HIS A 387 14.71 4.71 -44.69
C HIS A 387 13.59 5.62 -44.16
N PRO A 388 12.39 5.65 -44.78
CA PRO A 388 11.35 6.64 -44.46
C PRO A 388 10.75 6.49 -43.06
N ASN A 389 10.92 5.32 -42.43
CA ASN A 389 10.40 5.02 -41.10
C ASN A 389 11.53 4.53 -40.18
N ASP A 390 12.04 5.40 -39.33
CA ASP A 390 12.95 5.07 -38.24
C ASP A 390 12.14 4.78 -36.98
N ASP A 391 11.70 3.53 -36.88
CA ASP A 391 11.14 2.93 -35.68
C ASP A 391 12.02 1.79 -35.18
N VAL A 392 11.63 1.23 -34.02
CA VAL A 392 12.35 0.15 -33.37
C VAL A 392 12.61 -1.06 -34.28
N GLU A 393 11.64 -1.44 -35.13
CA GLU A 393 11.81 -2.59 -36.03
C GLU A 393 12.84 -2.26 -37.10
N HIS A 394 12.75 -1.08 -37.72
CA HIS A 394 13.79 -0.61 -38.63
C HIS A 394 15.16 -0.52 -37.95
N THR A 395 15.28 0.18 -36.82
CA THR A 395 16.58 0.40 -36.17
C THR A 395 17.26 -0.92 -35.80
N PHE A 396 16.54 -1.87 -35.22
CA PHE A 396 17.12 -3.11 -34.70
C PHE A 396 17.22 -4.24 -35.71
N ILE A 397 16.39 -4.25 -36.76
CA ILE A 397 16.32 -5.36 -37.73
C ILE A 397 16.75 -4.92 -39.14
N GLY A 398 16.37 -3.72 -39.57
CA GLY A 398 16.51 -3.29 -40.97
C GLY A 398 17.60 -2.27 -41.28
N CYS A 399 18.11 -1.52 -40.30
CA CYS A 399 18.96 -0.35 -40.56
C CYS A 399 20.40 -0.74 -40.91
N ASP A 400 20.90 -0.31 -42.07
CA ASP A 400 22.26 -0.67 -42.53
C ASP A 400 23.37 -0.25 -41.57
N ARG A 401 23.13 0.77 -40.74
CA ARG A 401 24.08 1.22 -39.72
C ARG A 401 24.54 0.11 -38.78
N TRP A 402 23.60 -0.78 -38.42
CA TRP A 402 23.79 -1.80 -37.37
C TRP A 402 23.94 -3.20 -37.95
N TRP A 403 24.23 -3.30 -39.25
CA TRP A 403 24.33 -4.59 -39.96
C TRP A 403 25.39 -5.51 -39.35
N GLN A 404 26.56 -4.96 -38.97
CA GLN A 404 27.67 -5.77 -38.45
C GLN A 404 27.31 -6.38 -37.10
N GLU A 405 26.77 -5.55 -36.21
CA GLU A 405 26.30 -5.92 -34.88
C GLU A 405 25.18 -6.96 -34.96
N ARG A 406 24.22 -6.74 -35.87
CA ARG A 406 23.16 -7.73 -36.14
C ARG A 406 23.73 -9.06 -36.61
N ARG A 407 24.66 -9.06 -37.57
CA ARG A 407 25.25 -10.31 -38.09
C ARG A 407 26.02 -11.07 -37.04
N ILE A 408 26.77 -10.39 -36.18
CA ILE A 408 27.43 -11.01 -35.03
C ILE A 408 26.39 -11.69 -34.14
N LEU A 409 25.31 -10.97 -33.82
CA LEU A 409 24.24 -11.51 -32.98
C LEU A 409 23.55 -12.71 -33.65
N GLU A 410 23.22 -12.65 -34.94
CA GLU A 410 22.61 -13.76 -35.67
C GLU A 410 23.49 -15.02 -35.69
N VAL A 411 24.80 -14.85 -35.83
CA VAL A 411 25.76 -15.95 -35.74
C VAL A 411 25.80 -16.54 -34.33
N GLU A 412 25.78 -15.70 -33.29
CA GLU A 412 25.70 -16.15 -31.89
C GLU A 412 24.38 -16.87 -31.58
N LEU A 413 23.28 -16.43 -32.19
CA LEU A 413 21.95 -17.00 -32.03
C LEU A 413 21.68 -18.22 -32.92
N GLY A 414 22.49 -18.43 -33.97
CA GLY A 414 22.28 -19.47 -34.97
C GLY A 414 20.99 -19.32 -35.77
N SER A 415 20.42 -18.11 -35.85
CA SER A 415 19.16 -17.80 -36.52
C SER A 415 19.13 -16.35 -37.00
N GLU A 416 18.31 -16.06 -38.01
CA GLU A 416 18.10 -14.70 -38.51
C GLU A 416 17.36 -13.85 -37.47
N LEU A 417 17.71 -12.58 -37.35
CA LEU A 417 17.17 -11.73 -36.29
C LEU A 417 15.74 -11.30 -36.63
N THR A 418 14.78 -11.80 -35.87
CA THR A 418 13.41 -11.27 -35.86
C THR A 418 13.13 -10.56 -34.55
N PRO A 419 12.11 -9.68 -34.50
CA PRO A 419 11.76 -9.03 -33.25
C PRO A 419 11.45 -10.03 -32.12
N GLU A 420 10.78 -11.14 -32.44
CA GLU A 420 10.36 -12.16 -31.50
C GLU A 420 11.55 -12.97 -30.95
N ILE A 421 12.51 -13.32 -31.81
CA ILE A 421 13.70 -14.10 -31.43
C ILE A 421 14.49 -13.39 -30.31
N MET A 422 14.55 -12.05 -30.32
CA MET A 422 15.20 -11.30 -29.24
C MET A 422 14.56 -11.57 -27.87
N VAL A 423 13.22 -11.67 -27.81
CA VAL A 423 12.52 -12.02 -26.57
C VAL A 423 12.73 -13.48 -26.19
N GLU A 424 12.68 -14.40 -27.15
CA GLU A 424 12.93 -15.83 -26.89
C GLU A 424 14.32 -16.06 -26.28
N CYS A 425 15.33 -15.35 -26.79
CA CYS A 425 16.69 -15.39 -26.25
C CYS A 425 16.74 -14.90 -24.80
N MET A 426 16.03 -13.80 -24.49
CA MET A 426 15.89 -13.29 -23.12
C MET A 426 15.20 -14.29 -22.18
N LEU A 427 14.37 -15.20 -22.70
CA LEU A 427 13.70 -16.22 -21.90
C LEU A 427 14.58 -17.45 -21.65
N GLN A 428 15.41 -17.85 -22.62
CA GLN A 428 16.07 -19.17 -22.63
C GLN A 428 17.50 -19.20 -22.06
N SER A 429 18.31 -18.14 -22.23
CA SER A 429 19.75 -18.25 -21.88
C SER A 429 20.39 -16.99 -21.31
N LYS A 430 21.42 -17.18 -20.47
CA LYS A 430 22.29 -16.12 -19.92
C LYS A 430 23.27 -15.55 -20.97
N LYS A 431 23.74 -16.42 -21.88
CA LYS A 431 24.78 -16.10 -22.89
C LYS A 431 24.20 -15.42 -24.14
N ASN A 432 22.90 -15.58 -24.40
CA ASN A 432 22.21 -15.03 -25.57
C ASN A 432 21.38 -13.79 -25.19
N GLY A 433 21.48 -13.36 -23.94
CA GLY A 433 20.95 -12.08 -23.51
C GLY A 433 21.88 -10.96 -23.98
N ILE A 434 21.27 -9.88 -24.49
CA ILE A 434 21.85 -8.61 -24.96
C ILE A 434 22.94 -7.99 -24.04
N GLU A 435 23.16 -8.53 -22.84
CA GLU A 435 24.17 -8.07 -21.88
C GLU A 435 25.60 -8.50 -22.23
N SER A 436 25.82 -9.59 -22.98
CA SER A 436 27.16 -10.08 -23.33
C SER A 436 27.71 -9.53 -24.64
N SER A 437 26.85 -8.97 -25.49
CA SER A 437 27.29 -8.39 -26.75
C SER A 437 27.57 -6.90 -26.55
N SER A 438 28.84 -6.51 -26.57
CA SER A 438 29.28 -5.10 -26.61
C SER A 438 28.63 -4.32 -27.77
N SER A 439 28.10 -5.03 -28.76
CA SER A 439 27.40 -4.57 -29.95
C SER A 439 26.00 -3.99 -29.73
N LEU A 440 25.37 -4.17 -28.55
CA LEU A 440 24.09 -3.53 -28.22
C LEU A 440 24.21 -2.39 -27.22
N GLN A 441 25.43 -1.98 -26.88
CA GLN A 441 25.72 -0.62 -26.42
C GLN A 441 25.60 0.34 -27.63
N LEU A 442 24.39 0.44 -28.18
CA LEU A 442 23.99 1.40 -29.20
C LEU A 442 24.00 2.79 -28.53
N SER A 443 25.20 3.37 -28.41
CA SER A 443 25.47 4.67 -27.79
C SER A 443 24.93 5.83 -28.62
#